data_AF-A0A559TQK1-F1
#
_entry.id   AF-A0A559TQK1-F1
#
_cell.length_a   1.000
_cell.length_b   1.000
_cell.length_c   1.000
_cell.angle_alpha   90.00
_cell.angle_beta   90.00
_cell.angle_gamma   90.00
#
_symmetry.space_group_name_H-M   'P 1'
#
loop_
_entity.id
_entity.type
_entity.pdbx_description
1 polymer ?
#
loop_
_entity_poly.entity_id
_entity_poly.type
_entity_poly.pdbx_seq_one_letter_code
_entity_poly.pdbx_strand_id
1 'polypeptide(L)'
;MRIESVQDDQRQVWVLTARGHREAKKLLESKGIRISVLRKEEYDPDTGELLGTGYDDHAAAVTSTAAELHRAGIGHRLGFQTEVGHQLGNGYVQRADLVVRAPAAGVPVMLLEIDRRTEDAHELVHKLRRYWQWGRLLPPDAEKHTAYLARSRPDAIEHVDHEKRLWRRVYPPTGREGLAPVAFVFADTTAAKVANTVAVLESAGRRYWAPRRYDTYHRGITARDYGQAVPVLVTTLEQLQEHGAGAAVWRRLGREGEQTLSAALDNPDGDVLYRRQAARAEAEEKQRQAAEREARRPVCKRCGAKFTDERWEQTIARGGAWKAGDPSACASCHADDVARKEAAAEAARLQAAAPPEPEDNHDQEPGKSRRGLFRRRTWSGCGVRSQD
;
A
#
# COMPACT_ATOMS: atom_id res chain seq x y z
N MET A 1 -34.85 -11.79 -30.32
CA MET A 1 -33.65 -11.10 -30.84
C MET A 1 -33.72 -11.06 -32.36
N ARG A 2 -33.10 -10.06 -32.99
CA ARG A 2 -32.95 -9.95 -34.45
C ARG A 2 -31.52 -9.50 -34.77
N ILE A 3 -30.96 -9.99 -35.87
CA ILE A 3 -29.72 -9.45 -36.47
C ILE A 3 -30.15 -8.22 -37.28
N GLU A 4 -29.71 -7.02 -36.89
CA GLU A 4 -30.17 -5.78 -37.57
C GLU A 4 -29.12 -5.04 -38.39
N SER A 5 -27.82 -5.32 -38.23
CA SER A 5 -26.84 -4.89 -39.22
C SER A 5 -25.71 -5.88 -39.39
N VAL A 6 -25.25 -5.96 -40.64
CA VAL A 6 -23.93 -6.42 -41.05
C VAL A 6 -23.18 -5.12 -41.35
N GLN A 7 -22.25 -4.69 -40.50
CA GLN A 7 -21.37 -3.57 -40.88
C GLN A 7 -20.53 -3.97 -42.10
N ASP A 8 -19.94 -3.00 -42.83
CA ASP A 8 -19.15 -3.25 -44.05
C ASP A 8 -18.02 -4.29 -43.87
N ASP A 9 -17.62 -4.54 -42.62
CA ASP A 9 -16.64 -5.54 -42.20
C ASP A 9 -17.24 -6.86 -41.68
N GLN A 10 -18.48 -7.17 -42.06
CA GLN A 10 -19.21 -8.40 -41.74
C GLN A 10 -19.63 -8.57 -40.26
N ARG A 11 -19.53 -7.55 -39.40
CA ARG A 11 -19.99 -7.65 -38.00
C ARG A 11 -21.51 -7.73 -37.89
N GLN A 12 -22.01 -8.76 -37.22
CA GLN A 12 -23.43 -8.91 -36.88
C GLN A 12 -23.74 -8.42 -35.47
N VAL A 13 -24.51 -7.35 -35.34
CA VAL A 13 -25.03 -6.89 -34.04
C VAL A 13 -26.40 -7.50 -33.79
N TRP A 14 -26.53 -8.21 -32.66
CA TRP A 14 -27.78 -8.78 -32.20
C TRP A 14 -28.52 -7.78 -31.32
N VAL A 15 -29.67 -7.31 -31.78
CA VAL A 15 -30.49 -6.34 -31.06
C VAL A 15 -31.76 -7.04 -30.56
N LEU A 16 -32.19 -6.69 -29.35
CA LEU A 16 -33.52 -7.10 -28.89
C LEU A 16 -34.57 -6.43 -29.76
N THR A 17 -35.58 -7.19 -30.20
CA THR A 17 -36.75 -6.60 -30.85
C THR A 17 -37.45 -5.67 -29.84
N ALA A 18 -38.27 -4.71 -30.28
CA ALA A 18 -39.02 -3.84 -29.37
C ALA A 18 -39.82 -4.63 -28.30
N ARG A 19 -40.40 -5.77 -28.70
CA ARG A 19 -41.03 -6.72 -27.78
C ARG A 19 -40.03 -7.34 -26.80
N GLY A 20 -38.91 -7.87 -27.30
CA GLY A 20 -37.87 -8.45 -26.45
C GLY A 20 -37.23 -7.44 -25.51
N HIS A 21 -37.09 -6.19 -25.91
CA HIS A 21 -36.63 -5.09 -25.07
C HIS A 21 -37.61 -4.84 -23.93
N ARG A 22 -38.91 -4.67 -24.22
CA ARG A 22 -39.96 -4.50 -23.19
C ARG A 22 -40.03 -5.67 -22.21
N GLU A 23 -39.92 -6.89 -22.70
CA GLU A 23 -39.92 -8.11 -21.86
C GLU A 23 -38.68 -8.17 -20.97
N ALA A 24 -37.50 -7.92 -21.54
CA ALA A 24 -36.26 -7.90 -20.77
C ALA A 24 -36.25 -6.75 -19.73
N LYS A 25 -36.78 -5.57 -20.09
CA LYS A 25 -36.88 -4.41 -19.21
C LYS A 25 -37.65 -4.74 -17.93
N LYS A 26 -38.82 -5.38 -18.07
CA LYS A 26 -39.64 -5.85 -16.93
C LYS A 26 -38.89 -6.85 -16.03
N LEU A 27 -38.09 -7.73 -16.62
CA LEU A 27 -37.37 -8.79 -15.90
C LEU A 27 -36.10 -8.29 -15.19
N LEU A 28 -35.42 -7.30 -15.76
CA LEU A 28 -34.06 -6.92 -15.36
C LEU A 28 -34.01 -5.58 -14.61
N GLU A 29 -34.89 -4.61 -14.89
CA GLU A 29 -34.84 -3.31 -14.22
C GLU A 29 -35.22 -3.39 -12.74
N SER A 30 -36.17 -4.28 -12.38
CA SER A 30 -36.50 -4.58 -10.98
C SER A 30 -35.32 -5.18 -10.20
N LYS A 31 -34.33 -5.73 -10.90
CA LYS A 31 -33.06 -6.23 -10.36
C LYS A 31 -31.94 -5.20 -10.43
N GLY A 32 -32.26 -3.94 -10.76
CA GLY A 32 -31.30 -2.84 -10.89
C GLY A 32 -30.47 -2.85 -12.18
N ILE A 33 -30.82 -3.71 -13.14
CA ILE A 33 -30.12 -3.83 -14.43
C ILE A 33 -30.89 -3.03 -15.49
N ARG A 34 -30.31 -1.93 -15.96
CA ARG A 34 -30.89 -1.10 -17.03
C ARG A 34 -30.67 -1.75 -18.39
N ILE A 35 -31.68 -1.63 -19.26
CA ILE A 35 -31.58 -2.05 -20.66
C ILE A 35 -31.78 -0.82 -21.54
N SER A 36 -30.69 -0.30 -22.11
CA SER A 36 -30.74 0.80 -23.06
C SER A 36 -31.36 0.33 -24.37
N VAL A 37 -32.18 1.17 -24.99
CA VAL A 37 -32.73 0.88 -26.32
C VAL A 37 -31.65 1.27 -27.33
N LEU A 38 -31.07 0.30 -28.05
CA LEU A 38 -30.11 0.61 -29.12
C LEU A 38 -30.79 1.37 -30.27
N ARG A 39 -32.12 1.34 -30.38
CA ARG A 39 -32.89 2.03 -31.42
C ARG A 39 -33.80 3.09 -30.79
N LYS A 40 -33.59 4.36 -31.13
CA LYS A 40 -34.44 5.46 -30.70
C LYS A 40 -35.43 5.79 -31.82
N GLU A 41 -36.71 5.78 -31.49
CA GLU A 41 -37.74 6.37 -32.32
C GLU A 41 -37.75 7.87 -32.03
N GLU A 42 -37.48 8.68 -33.04
CA GLU A 42 -37.58 10.14 -32.93
C GLU A 42 -38.97 10.56 -33.35
N TYR A 43 -39.62 11.34 -32.50
CA TYR A 43 -40.97 11.85 -32.72
C TYR A 43 -40.91 13.36 -32.84
N ASP A 44 -41.71 13.91 -33.73
CA ASP A 44 -41.95 15.33 -33.82
C ASP A 44 -42.60 15.79 -32.50
N PRO A 45 -42.01 16.77 -31.79
CA PRO A 45 -42.49 17.17 -30.48
C PRO A 45 -43.87 17.84 -30.52
N ASP A 46 -44.27 18.40 -31.67
CA ASP A 46 -45.50 19.16 -31.83
C ASP A 46 -46.63 18.30 -32.45
N THR A 47 -46.30 17.38 -33.36
CA THR A 47 -47.28 16.53 -34.05
C THR A 47 -47.35 15.11 -33.51
N GLY A 48 -46.31 14.63 -32.82
CA GLY A 48 -46.18 13.25 -32.36
C GLY A 48 -45.95 12.24 -33.50
N GLU A 49 -45.69 12.69 -34.73
CA GLU A 49 -45.37 11.82 -35.86
C GLU A 49 -43.95 11.25 -35.74
N LEU A 50 -43.75 10.02 -36.18
CA LEU A 50 -42.44 9.38 -36.19
C LEU A 50 -41.56 10.02 -37.28
N LEU A 51 -40.59 10.83 -36.86
CA LEU A 51 -39.61 11.49 -37.73
C LEU A 51 -38.56 10.53 -38.27
N GLY A 52 -38.29 9.45 -37.55
CA GLY A 52 -37.36 8.42 -38.00
C GLY A 52 -37.05 7.37 -36.92
N THR A 53 -36.35 6.33 -37.34
CA THR A 53 -35.76 5.36 -36.41
C THR A 53 -34.25 5.42 -36.53
N GLY A 54 -33.58 5.90 -35.49
CA GLY A 54 -32.12 5.98 -35.40
C GLY A 54 -31.55 5.00 -34.38
N TYR A 55 -30.23 4.84 -34.35
CA TYR A 55 -29.57 4.14 -33.25
C TYR A 55 -29.29 5.11 -32.10
N ASP A 56 -29.32 4.63 -30.86
CA ASP A 56 -28.68 5.33 -29.76
C ASP A 56 -27.18 5.30 -30.03
N ASP A 57 -26.72 6.42 -30.54
CA ASP A 57 -25.37 6.67 -30.97
C ASP A 57 -24.35 6.39 -29.85
N HIS A 58 -24.66 6.79 -28.62
CA HIS A 58 -23.80 6.50 -27.47
C HIS A 58 -23.69 4.99 -27.25
N ALA A 59 -24.83 4.29 -27.21
CA ALA A 59 -24.85 2.84 -27.04
C ALA A 59 -24.12 2.08 -28.16
N ALA A 60 -24.15 2.60 -29.40
CA ALA A 60 -23.38 2.05 -30.52
C ALA A 60 -21.87 2.21 -30.32
N ALA A 61 -21.40 3.35 -29.81
CA ALA A 61 -19.99 3.58 -29.50
C ALA A 61 -19.51 2.71 -28.33
N VAL A 62 -20.33 2.52 -27.29
CA VAL A 62 -20.07 1.59 -26.17
C VAL A 62 -19.90 0.16 -26.70
N THR A 63 -20.83 -0.28 -27.55
CA THR A 63 -20.80 -1.64 -28.14
C THR A 63 -19.58 -1.82 -29.05
N SER A 64 -19.25 -0.81 -29.85
CA SER A 64 -18.08 -0.84 -30.74
C SER A 64 -16.78 -0.92 -29.95
N THR A 65 -16.66 -0.13 -28.88
CA THR A 65 -15.51 -0.19 -27.95
C THR A 65 -15.35 -1.59 -27.35
N ALA A 66 -16.44 -2.20 -26.87
CA ALA A 66 -16.41 -3.55 -26.32
C ALA A 66 -15.97 -4.59 -27.37
N ALA A 67 -16.41 -4.44 -28.63
CA ALA A 67 -16.01 -5.31 -29.73
C ALA A 67 -14.52 -5.21 -30.04
N GLU A 68 -13.94 -4.00 -30.08
CA GLU A 68 -12.50 -3.80 -30.31
C GLU A 68 -11.64 -4.39 -29.18
N LEU A 69 -12.06 -4.21 -27.93
CA LEU A 69 -11.41 -4.84 -26.78
C LEU A 69 -11.45 -6.37 -26.88
N HIS A 70 -12.63 -6.93 -27.19
CA HIS A 70 -12.79 -8.37 -27.33
C HIS A 70 -11.90 -8.95 -28.44
N ARG A 71 -11.81 -8.27 -29.60
CA ARG A 71 -10.97 -8.67 -30.73
C ARG A 71 -9.50 -8.75 -30.34
N ALA A 72 -9.04 -7.83 -29.49
CA ALA A 72 -7.67 -7.84 -28.95
C ALA A 72 -7.46 -8.88 -27.83
N GLY A 73 -8.44 -9.74 -27.53
CA GLY A 73 -8.39 -10.69 -26.42
C GLY A 73 -8.59 -10.04 -25.04
N ILE A 74 -8.96 -8.76 -24.99
CA ILE A 74 -9.20 -8.02 -23.75
C ILE A 74 -10.68 -8.20 -23.39
N GLY A 75 -10.94 -9.23 -22.59
CA GLY A 75 -12.27 -9.52 -22.08
C GLY A 75 -13.03 -10.51 -22.95
N HIS A 76 -14.07 -11.07 -22.36
CA HIS A 76 -14.98 -12.01 -23.02
C HIS A 76 -16.42 -11.55 -22.78
N ARG A 77 -17.38 -12.18 -23.46
CA ARG A 77 -18.79 -11.75 -23.46
C ARG A 77 -19.41 -11.57 -22.06
N LEU A 78 -18.98 -12.33 -21.05
CA LEU A 78 -19.46 -12.20 -19.66
C LEU A 78 -18.59 -11.26 -18.81
N GLY A 79 -17.42 -10.90 -19.32
CA GLY A 79 -16.48 -9.94 -18.73
C GLY A 79 -16.88 -8.49 -19.00
N PHE A 80 -17.75 -8.23 -19.98
CA PHE A 80 -18.31 -6.92 -20.28
C PHE A 80 -19.64 -6.69 -19.56
N GLN A 81 -19.78 -5.54 -18.91
CA GLN A 81 -21.02 -5.12 -18.27
C GLN A 81 -21.23 -3.63 -18.52
N THR A 82 -22.43 -3.22 -18.94
CA THR A 82 -22.77 -1.80 -19.12
C THR A 82 -23.55 -1.28 -17.92
N GLU A 83 -23.53 0.04 -17.73
CA GLU A 83 -24.39 0.73 -16.74
C GLU A 83 -24.18 0.26 -15.28
N VAL A 84 -23.00 -0.26 -14.95
CA VAL A 84 -22.71 -0.79 -13.61
C VAL A 84 -22.64 0.37 -12.62
N GLY A 85 -23.50 0.31 -11.59
CA GLY A 85 -23.57 1.33 -10.55
C GLY A 85 -22.49 1.19 -9.49
N HIS A 86 -21.77 2.29 -9.27
CA HIS A 86 -20.75 2.46 -8.23
C HIS A 86 -21.27 3.46 -7.21
N GLN A 87 -21.89 2.94 -6.14
CA GLN A 87 -22.51 3.78 -5.11
C GLN A 87 -21.45 4.43 -4.22
N LEU A 88 -21.53 5.75 -4.09
CA LEU A 88 -20.69 6.56 -3.21
C LEU A 88 -21.28 6.65 -1.79
N GLY A 89 -20.45 7.05 -0.83
CA GLY A 89 -20.86 7.20 0.57
C GLY A 89 -21.97 8.24 0.82
N ASN A 90 -22.22 9.15 -0.14
CA ASN A 90 -23.32 10.12 -0.08
C ASN A 90 -24.61 9.63 -0.76
N GLY A 91 -24.65 8.37 -1.22
CA GLY A 91 -25.80 7.80 -1.92
C GLY A 91 -25.84 8.05 -3.43
N TYR A 92 -24.98 8.93 -3.98
CA TYR A 92 -24.88 9.10 -5.43
C TYR A 92 -24.36 7.81 -6.09
N VAL A 93 -24.85 7.46 -7.27
CA VAL A 93 -24.41 6.28 -8.03
C VAL A 93 -23.74 6.73 -9.33
N GLN A 94 -22.42 6.62 -9.40
CA GLN A 94 -21.68 6.78 -10.66
C GLN A 94 -21.85 5.51 -11.50
N ARG A 95 -22.23 5.63 -12.77
CA ARG A 95 -22.32 4.49 -13.67
C ARG A 95 -21.22 4.58 -14.70
N ALA A 96 -20.45 3.51 -14.86
CA ALA A 96 -19.55 3.40 -16.00
C ALA A 96 -20.38 2.97 -17.22
N ASP A 97 -20.10 3.56 -18.37
CA ASP A 97 -20.70 3.14 -19.63
C ASP A 97 -20.38 1.67 -19.93
N LEU A 98 -19.12 1.29 -19.68
CA LEU A 98 -18.64 -0.09 -19.79
C LEU A 98 -17.68 -0.45 -18.66
N VAL A 99 -17.87 -1.64 -18.09
CA VAL A 99 -16.94 -2.28 -17.18
C VAL A 99 -16.39 -3.53 -17.85
N VAL A 100 -15.07 -3.64 -17.85
CA VAL A 100 -14.33 -4.74 -18.46
C VAL A 100 -13.62 -5.53 -17.39
N ARG A 101 -13.81 -6.86 -17.39
CA ARG A 101 -13.04 -7.81 -16.58
C ARG A 101 -12.37 -8.81 -17.52
N ALA A 102 -11.05 -8.76 -17.54
CA ALA A 102 -10.18 -9.57 -18.40
C ALA A 102 -8.89 -9.97 -17.66
N PRO A 103 -8.98 -10.72 -16.55
CA PRO A 103 -7.80 -11.08 -15.75
C PRO A 103 -6.75 -11.85 -16.56
N ALA A 104 -7.17 -12.67 -17.53
CA ALA A 104 -6.26 -13.38 -18.44
C ALA A 104 -5.44 -12.43 -19.35
N ALA A 105 -5.95 -11.22 -19.61
CA ALA A 105 -5.24 -10.16 -20.33
C ALA A 105 -4.54 -9.17 -19.38
N GLY A 106 -4.41 -9.52 -18.09
CA GLY A 106 -3.83 -8.64 -17.07
C GLY A 106 -4.71 -7.44 -16.70
N VAL A 107 -6.02 -7.47 -16.98
CA VAL A 107 -6.97 -6.40 -16.64
C VAL A 107 -8.07 -6.92 -15.72
N PRO A 108 -7.89 -6.91 -14.39
CA PRO A 108 -8.87 -7.54 -13.50
C PRO A 108 -10.18 -6.78 -13.40
N VAL A 109 -10.12 -5.44 -13.44
CA VAL A 109 -11.23 -4.55 -13.75
C VAL A 109 -10.70 -3.29 -14.45
N MET A 110 -11.48 -2.76 -15.40
CA MET A 110 -11.30 -1.42 -15.97
C MET A 110 -12.67 -0.80 -16.18
N LEU A 111 -12.83 0.46 -15.77
CA LEU A 111 -14.05 1.24 -15.94
C LEU A 111 -13.87 2.17 -17.15
N LEU A 112 -14.81 2.19 -18.06
CA LEU A 112 -14.73 2.99 -19.28
C LEU A 112 -15.89 3.97 -19.35
N GLU A 113 -15.54 5.19 -19.74
CA GLU A 113 -16.45 6.29 -20.06
C GLU A 113 -16.25 6.61 -21.55
N ILE A 114 -17.32 6.54 -22.33
CA ILE A 114 -17.31 6.75 -23.77
C ILE A 114 -17.89 8.14 -24.03
N ASP A 115 -17.10 9.09 -24.53
CA ASP A 115 -17.59 10.46 -24.80
C ASP A 115 -17.71 10.71 -26.30
N ARG A 116 -18.96 10.91 -26.76
CA ARG A 116 -19.31 11.27 -28.15
C ARG A 116 -19.40 12.77 -28.41
N ARG A 117 -18.49 13.58 -27.84
CA ARG A 117 -18.39 15.04 -28.01
C ARG A 117 -19.35 15.86 -27.16
N THR A 118 -20.10 15.28 -26.24
CA THR A 118 -21.19 15.99 -25.56
C THR A 118 -20.82 16.43 -24.17
N GLU A 119 -19.82 15.80 -23.54
CA GLU A 119 -19.43 16.13 -22.17
C GLU A 119 -18.40 17.26 -22.13
N ASP A 120 -18.57 18.13 -21.13
CA ASP A 120 -17.58 19.14 -20.79
C ASP A 120 -16.36 18.48 -20.11
N ALA A 121 -15.17 19.00 -20.35
CA ALA A 121 -13.95 18.42 -19.80
C ALA A 121 -13.93 18.43 -18.25
N HIS A 122 -14.56 19.42 -17.60
CA HIS A 122 -14.70 19.45 -16.14
C HIS A 122 -15.70 18.41 -15.62
N GLU A 123 -16.71 18.02 -16.40
CA GLU A 123 -17.59 16.91 -16.05
C GLU A 123 -16.83 15.58 -16.04
N LEU A 124 -15.90 15.36 -16.97
CA LEU A 124 -15.01 14.19 -16.93
C LEU A 124 -14.09 14.21 -15.70
N VAL A 125 -13.62 15.38 -15.28
CA VAL A 125 -12.87 15.53 -14.01
C VAL A 125 -13.77 15.19 -12.81
N HIS A 126 -15.05 15.56 -12.84
CA HIS A 126 -16.01 15.18 -11.79
C HIS A 126 -16.28 13.68 -11.77
N LYS A 127 -16.43 13.02 -12.93
CA LYS A 127 -16.51 11.55 -13.04
C LYS A 127 -15.25 10.89 -12.44
N LEU A 128 -14.06 11.36 -12.83
CA LEU A 128 -12.80 10.86 -12.28
C LEU A 128 -12.72 11.02 -10.75
N ARG A 129 -13.13 12.18 -10.22
CA ARG A 129 -13.24 12.40 -8.77
C ARG A 129 -14.16 11.38 -8.12
N ARG A 130 -15.32 11.09 -8.72
CA ARG A 130 -16.29 10.13 -8.17
C ARG A 130 -15.72 8.70 -8.16
N TYR A 131 -15.03 8.28 -9.21
CA TYR A 131 -14.33 6.99 -9.22
C TYR A 131 -13.22 6.91 -8.18
N TRP A 132 -12.43 7.97 -8.04
CA TRP A 132 -11.40 8.06 -7.00
C TRP A 132 -12.00 7.97 -5.59
N GLN A 133 -13.11 8.67 -5.32
CA GLN A 133 -13.82 8.58 -4.04
C GLN A 133 -14.37 7.17 -3.80
N TRP A 134 -15.01 6.57 -4.80
CA TRP A 134 -15.54 5.22 -4.71
C TRP A 134 -14.44 4.18 -4.46
N GLY A 135 -13.31 4.26 -5.17
CA GLY A 135 -12.16 3.35 -5.00
C GLY A 135 -11.53 3.41 -3.60
N ARG A 136 -11.77 4.49 -2.84
CA ARG A 136 -11.24 4.67 -1.47
C ARG A 136 -12.21 4.19 -0.40
N LEU A 137 -13.45 3.84 -0.73
CA LEU A 137 -14.44 3.38 0.24
C LEU A 137 -13.99 2.10 0.92
N LEU A 138 -14.31 2.00 2.21
CA LEU A 138 -14.20 0.78 3.00
C LEU A 138 -15.54 0.04 2.98
N PRO A 139 -15.54 -1.30 3.10
CA PRO A 139 -16.77 -2.04 3.20
C PRO A 139 -17.50 -1.75 4.53
N PRO A 140 -18.83 -1.93 4.60
CA PRO A 140 -19.63 -1.57 5.77
C PRO A 140 -19.22 -2.25 7.08
N ASP A 141 -18.65 -3.46 6.97
CA ASP A 141 -18.14 -4.32 8.03
C ASP A 141 -16.62 -4.20 8.22
N ALA A 142 -15.98 -3.17 7.65
CA ALA A 142 -14.57 -2.89 7.91
C ALA A 142 -14.33 -2.73 9.42
N GLU A 143 -13.14 -3.12 9.87
CA GLU A 143 -12.73 -3.02 11.27
C GLU A 143 -13.06 -1.64 11.86
N LYS A 144 -13.74 -1.62 13.00
CA LYS A 144 -14.29 -0.38 13.60
C LYS A 144 -13.24 0.71 13.78
N HIS A 145 -12.03 0.35 14.22
CA HIS A 145 -10.94 1.29 14.40
C HIS A 145 -10.48 1.89 13.07
N THR A 146 -10.24 1.05 12.05
CA THR A 146 -9.89 1.50 10.70
C THR A 146 -10.98 2.40 10.09
N ALA A 147 -12.24 2.02 10.22
CA ALA A 147 -13.38 2.82 9.73
C ALA A 147 -13.58 4.12 10.51
N TYR A 148 -13.28 4.15 11.81
CA TYR A 148 -13.30 5.36 12.62
C TYR A 148 -12.17 6.31 12.24
N LEU A 149 -10.95 5.80 12.09
CA LEU A 149 -9.79 6.59 11.67
C LEU A 149 -10.01 7.22 10.30
N ALA A 150 -10.46 6.44 9.31
CA ALA A 150 -10.75 6.95 7.98
C ALA A 150 -11.82 8.05 7.96
N ARG A 151 -12.78 8.01 8.91
CA ARG A 151 -13.83 9.05 9.05
C ARG A 151 -13.34 10.29 9.77
N SER A 152 -12.57 10.12 10.85
CA SER A 152 -12.06 11.25 11.66
C SER A 152 -10.85 11.95 11.02
N ARG A 153 -10.09 11.21 10.19
CA ARG A 153 -8.90 11.65 9.48
C ARG A 153 -8.97 11.15 8.04
N PRO A 154 -9.50 11.96 7.10
CA PRO A 154 -9.66 11.55 5.70
C PRO A 154 -8.36 11.20 4.97
N ASP A 155 -7.20 11.54 5.53
CA ASP A 155 -5.85 11.15 5.12
C ASP A 155 -5.44 9.77 5.65
N ALA A 156 -5.99 9.31 6.78
CA ALA A 156 -5.69 7.98 7.33
C ALA A 156 -6.10 6.86 6.36
N ILE A 157 -7.12 7.12 5.52
CA ILE A 157 -7.54 6.20 4.47
C ILE A 157 -6.38 5.90 3.51
N GLU A 158 -5.38 6.77 3.37
CA GLU A 158 -4.24 6.62 2.46
C GLU A 158 -3.26 5.52 2.87
N HIS A 159 -3.28 5.13 4.16
CA HIS A 159 -2.45 4.05 4.71
C HIS A 159 -3.18 2.71 4.78
N VAL A 160 -4.44 2.65 4.37
CA VAL A 160 -5.22 1.42 4.38
C VAL A 160 -4.91 0.60 3.11
N ASP A 161 -4.56 -0.66 3.33
CA ASP A 161 -4.31 -1.63 2.26
C ASP A 161 -5.50 -1.74 1.28
N HIS A 162 -5.19 -1.92 0.00
CA HIS A 162 -6.17 -2.08 -1.06
C HIS A 162 -7.07 -3.27 -0.84
N GLU A 163 -6.54 -4.37 -0.32
CA GLU A 163 -7.34 -5.57 0.00
C GLU A 163 -8.51 -5.28 0.95
N LYS A 164 -8.42 -4.20 1.73
CA LYS A 164 -9.46 -3.78 2.68
C LYS A 164 -10.49 -2.82 2.06
N ARG A 165 -10.41 -2.49 0.77
CA ARG A 165 -11.33 -1.57 0.09
C ARG A 165 -12.61 -2.27 -0.36
N LEU A 166 -13.70 -1.51 -0.43
CA LEU A 166 -15.00 -2.01 -0.88
C LEU A 166 -14.94 -2.61 -2.28
N TRP A 167 -14.25 -1.96 -3.22
CA TRP A 167 -14.19 -2.41 -4.62
C TRP A 167 -13.53 -3.78 -4.78
N ARG A 168 -12.70 -4.23 -3.83
CA ARG A 168 -12.09 -5.56 -3.81
C ARG A 168 -13.06 -6.69 -3.50
N ARG A 169 -14.23 -6.37 -2.96
CA ARG A 169 -15.33 -7.34 -2.82
C ARG A 169 -16.11 -7.54 -4.11
N VAL A 170 -16.03 -6.56 -5.01
CA VAL A 170 -16.78 -6.54 -6.27
C VAL A 170 -15.92 -7.04 -7.42
N TYR A 171 -14.62 -6.71 -7.40
CA TYR A 171 -13.69 -7.02 -8.47
C TYR A 171 -12.47 -7.80 -7.97
N PRO A 172 -11.98 -8.78 -8.75
CA PRO A 172 -10.75 -9.51 -8.43
C PRO A 172 -9.53 -8.59 -8.30
N PRO A 173 -8.45 -9.09 -7.68
CA PRO A 173 -7.20 -8.36 -7.58
C PRO A 173 -6.66 -7.86 -8.91
N THR A 174 -6.33 -6.57 -8.98
CA THR A 174 -5.66 -5.95 -10.14
C THR A 174 -4.26 -6.51 -10.38
N GLY A 175 -3.62 -7.06 -9.34
CA GLY A 175 -2.20 -7.43 -9.35
C GLY A 175 -1.26 -6.24 -9.55
N ARG A 176 -1.81 -5.02 -9.58
CA ARG A 176 -1.14 -3.76 -9.89
C ARG A 176 -1.47 -2.75 -8.82
N GLU A 177 -0.49 -1.92 -8.51
CA GLU A 177 -0.63 -0.80 -7.59
C GLU A 177 -1.63 0.24 -8.17
N GLY A 178 -2.41 0.85 -7.29
CA GLY A 178 -3.38 1.87 -7.64
C GLY A 178 -4.83 1.42 -7.52
N LEU A 179 -5.74 2.40 -7.59
CA LEU A 179 -7.18 2.15 -7.57
C LEU A 179 -7.63 1.51 -8.90
N ALA A 180 -8.90 1.14 -8.99
CA ALA A 180 -9.49 0.61 -10.22
C ALA A 180 -9.21 1.55 -11.42
N PRO A 181 -8.60 1.05 -12.52
CA PRO A 181 -8.33 1.85 -13.71
C PRO A 181 -9.59 2.43 -14.35
N VAL A 182 -9.46 3.65 -14.88
CA VAL A 182 -10.49 4.34 -15.66
C VAL A 182 -9.93 4.69 -17.03
N ALA A 183 -10.67 4.38 -18.09
CA ALA A 183 -10.34 4.82 -19.44
C ALA A 183 -11.42 5.74 -20.01
N PHE A 184 -11.01 6.88 -20.57
CA PHE A 184 -11.86 7.73 -21.38
C PHE A 184 -11.64 7.38 -22.86
N VAL A 185 -12.69 6.93 -23.53
CA VAL A 185 -12.67 6.61 -24.96
C VAL A 185 -13.48 7.67 -25.68
N PHE A 186 -12.82 8.51 -26.45
CA PHE A 186 -13.50 9.53 -27.24
C PHE A 186 -13.97 8.94 -28.56
N ALA A 187 -15.21 9.22 -28.94
CA ALA A 187 -15.78 8.71 -30.19
C ALA A 187 -16.37 9.84 -31.01
N ASP A 188 -16.27 9.67 -32.32
CA ASP A 188 -16.37 10.76 -33.28
C ASP A 188 -15.44 11.91 -32.84
N THR A 189 -15.81 13.15 -32.59
CA THR A 189 -14.86 14.17 -32.07
C THR A 189 -13.65 14.51 -32.94
N THR A 190 -12.92 15.55 -32.54
CA THR A 190 -11.71 16.01 -33.23
C THR A 190 -10.49 15.86 -32.34
N ALA A 191 -9.32 15.65 -32.94
CA ALA A 191 -8.06 15.57 -32.21
C ALA A 191 -7.81 16.80 -31.31
N ALA A 192 -8.22 17.99 -31.75
CA ALA A 192 -8.12 19.22 -30.96
C ALA A 192 -9.00 19.19 -29.71
N LYS A 193 -10.24 18.68 -29.81
CA LYS A 193 -11.14 18.54 -28.66
C LYS A 193 -10.59 17.50 -27.68
N VAL A 194 -10.10 16.36 -28.16
CA VAL A 194 -9.44 15.36 -27.31
C VAL A 194 -8.24 15.98 -26.60
N ALA A 195 -7.36 16.68 -27.32
CA ALA A 195 -6.17 17.31 -26.73
C ALA A 195 -6.53 18.32 -25.63
N ASN A 196 -7.55 19.17 -25.86
CA ASN A 196 -8.03 20.13 -24.86
C ASN A 196 -8.59 19.42 -23.62
N THR A 197 -9.44 18.42 -23.81
CA THR A 197 -10.01 17.63 -22.71
C THR A 197 -8.92 16.91 -21.91
N VAL A 198 -7.93 16.32 -22.59
CA VAL A 198 -6.78 15.69 -21.96
C VAL A 198 -5.98 16.70 -21.14
N ALA A 199 -5.73 17.90 -21.66
CA ALA A 199 -5.03 18.95 -20.92
C ALA A 199 -5.77 19.36 -19.64
N VAL A 200 -7.11 19.42 -19.68
CA VAL A 200 -7.94 19.69 -18.48
C VAL A 200 -7.88 18.52 -17.49
N LEU A 201 -7.99 17.27 -17.97
CA LEU A 201 -7.84 16.08 -17.11
C LEU A 201 -6.44 15.99 -16.47
N GLU A 202 -5.39 16.35 -17.19
CA GLU A 202 -4.02 16.37 -16.68
C GLU A 202 -3.83 17.45 -15.62
N SER A 203 -4.41 18.64 -15.81
CA SER A 203 -4.25 19.76 -14.88
C SER A 203 -5.21 19.68 -13.69
N ALA A 204 -6.53 19.73 -13.94
CA ALA A 204 -7.56 19.75 -12.91
C ALA A 204 -7.76 18.38 -12.25
N GLY A 205 -7.56 17.29 -13.00
CA GLY A 205 -7.67 15.93 -12.49
C GLY A 205 -6.44 15.42 -11.74
N ARG A 206 -5.33 16.19 -11.72
CA ARG A 206 -4.00 15.74 -11.24
C ARG A 206 -4.03 15.05 -9.88
N ARG A 207 -4.81 15.56 -8.93
CA ARG A 207 -4.92 15.01 -7.58
C ARG A 207 -5.41 13.56 -7.54
N TYR A 208 -6.17 13.12 -8.55
CA TYR A 208 -6.84 11.81 -8.55
C TYR A 208 -6.00 10.71 -9.20
N TRP A 209 -5.09 11.06 -10.10
CA TRP A 209 -4.32 10.09 -10.89
C TRP A 209 -2.80 10.20 -10.69
N ALA A 210 -2.29 11.34 -10.21
CA ALA A 210 -0.85 11.51 -10.05
C ALA A 210 -0.33 10.72 -8.84
N PRO A 211 0.83 10.07 -8.96
CA PRO A 211 1.43 9.40 -7.83
C PRO A 211 1.94 10.39 -6.78
N ARG A 212 2.11 9.88 -5.56
CA ARG A 212 2.76 10.57 -4.44
C ARG A 212 4.24 10.19 -4.39
N ARG A 213 4.98 10.91 -3.55
CA ARG A 213 6.33 10.48 -3.12
C ARG A 213 6.19 9.62 -1.88
N TYR A 214 6.96 8.53 -1.80
CA TYR A 214 7.15 7.88 -0.50
C TYR A 214 7.84 8.84 0.47
N ASP A 215 7.48 8.77 1.74
CA ASP A 215 8.12 9.53 2.81
C ASP A 215 9.48 8.91 3.19
N THR A 216 10.44 9.05 2.26
CA THR A 216 11.77 8.42 2.34
C THR A 216 12.87 9.33 1.83
N TYR A 217 12.67 10.65 1.96
CA TYR A 217 13.54 11.69 1.40
C TYR A 217 15.04 11.49 1.69
N HIS A 218 15.36 10.94 2.86
CA HIS A 218 16.73 10.70 3.33
C HIS A 218 17.38 9.40 2.78
N ARG A 219 16.67 8.60 1.98
CA ARG A 219 17.10 7.26 1.53
C ARG A 219 17.40 7.15 0.04
N GLY A 220 17.39 8.26 -0.70
CA GLY A 220 17.66 8.26 -2.15
C GLY A 220 16.65 7.46 -2.99
N ILE A 221 15.47 7.18 -2.43
CA ILE A 221 14.41 6.41 -3.09
C ILE A 221 13.72 7.30 -4.13
N THR A 222 13.70 6.85 -5.39
CA THR A 222 13.07 7.55 -6.51
C THR A 222 11.68 7.02 -6.85
N ALA A 223 11.32 5.86 -6.29
CA ALA A 223 10.03 5.24 -6.50
C ALA A 223 8.86 6.16 -6.12
N ARG A 224 7.70 5.89 -6.71
CA ARG A 224 6.48 6.67 -6.63
C ARG A 224 5.36 5.82 -6.03
N ASP A 225 4.56 6.42 -5.16
CA ASP A 225 3.43 5.74 -4.52
C ASP A 225 2.16 6.03 -5.34
N TYR A 226 1.71 5.02 -6.07
CA TYR A 226 0.45 5.00 -6.82
C TYR A 226 -0.72 4.46 -6.00
N GLY A 227 -0.52 4.05 -4.74
CA GLY A 227 -1.55 3.45 -3.89
C GLY A 227 -2.81 4.28 -3.69
N GLN A 228 -2.84 5.56 -4.02
CA GLN A 228 -4.08 6.37 -3.99
C GLN A 228 -4.44 6.97 -5.36
N ALA A 229 -3.71 6.61 -6.40
CA ALA A 229 -3.90 7.09 -7.75
C ALA A 229 -4.84 6.17 -8.53
N VAL A 230 -5.74 6.77 -9.32
CA VAL A 230 -6.47 6.09 -10.39
C VAL A 230 -5.58 6.02 -11.62
N PRO A 231 -5.29 4.83 -12.18
CA PRO A 231 -4.73 4.71 -13.51
C PRO A 231 -5.72 5.26 -14.54
N VAL A 232 -5.43 6.44 -15.13
CA VAL A 232 -6.29 7.07 -16.13
C VAL A 232 -5.70 6.90 -17.52
N LEU A 233 -6.43 6.22 -18.39
CA LEU A 233 -6.07 5.99 -19.78
C LEU A 233 -6.96 6.82 -20.70
N VAL A 234 -6.43 7.21 -21.84
CA VAL A 234 -7.15 7.93 -22.89
C VAL A 234 -6.84 7.29 -24.23
N THR A 235 -7.86 7.13 -25.06
CA THR A 235 -7.76 6.72 -26.47
C THR A 235 -8.97 7.23 -27.23
N THR A 236 -9.05 6.95 -28.53
CA THR A 236 -10.25 7.20 -29.33
C THR A 236 -10.78 5.92 -29.95
N LEU A 237 -12.09 5.87 -30.23
CA LEU A 237 -12.69 4.70 -30.88
C LEU A 237 -12.08 4.47 -32.27
N GLU A 238 -11.72 5.54 -32.98
CA GLU A 238 -11.09 5.49 -34.29
C GLU A 238 -9.72 4.81 -34.21
N GLN A 239 -8.89 5.15 -33.21
CA GLN A 239 -7.61 4.46 -32.98
C GLN A 239 -7.82 2.98 -32.65
N LEU A 240 -8.82 2.66 -31.83
CA LEU A 240 -9.16 1.27 -31.51
C LEU A 240 -9.60 0.48 -32.74
N GLN A 241 -10.36 1.09 -33.64
CA GLN A 241 -10.83 0.46 -34.88
C GLN A 241 -9.70 0.30 -35.91
N GLU A 242 -8.83 1.29 -36.05
CA GLU A 242 -7.77 1.30 -37.05
C GLU A 242 -6.61 0.37 -36.68
N HIS A 243 -6.19 0.40 -35.41
CA HIS A 243 -4.97 -0.31 -34.97
C HIS A 243 -5.27 -1.49 -34.03
N GLY A 244 -6.48 -1.58 -33.50
CA GLY A 244 -6.87 -2.58 -32.51
C GLY A 244 -6.46 -2.20 -31.09
N ALA A 245 -7.25 -2.63 -30.11
CA ALA A 245 -7.00 -2.32 -28.69
C ALA A 245 -5.71 -2.93 -28.11
N GLY A 246 -5.08 -3.88 -28.81
CA GLY A 246 -3.80 -4.48 -28.42
C GLY A 246 -2.58 -3.64 -28.83
N ALA A 247 -2.75 -2.68 -29.74
CA ALA A 247 -1.69 -1.81 -30.22
C ALA A 247 -1.33 -0.73 -29.18
N ALA A 248 -0.28 0.04 -29.51
CA ALA A 248 0.13 1.19 -28.72
C ALA A 248 -0.77 2.41 -29.01
N VAL A 249 -2.01 2.36 -28.53
CA VAL A 249 -3.05 3.40 -28.73
C VAL A 249 -3.55 4.00 -27.43
N TRP A 250 -2.97 3.60 -26.29
CA TRP A 250 -3.41 4.02 -24.97
C TRP A 250 -2.45 5.06 -24.41
N ARG A 251 -2.92 6.29 -24.22
CA ARG A 251 -2.18 7.33 -23.50
C ARG A 251 -2.50 7.25 -22.01
N ARG A 252 -1.48 7.01 -21.17
CA ARG A 252 -1.60 7.09 -19.70
C ARG A 252 -1.35 8.53 -19.24
N LEU A 253 -2.28 9.12 -18.48
CA LEU A 253 -2.05 10.46 -17.93
C LEU A 253 -0.80 10.50 -17.05
N GLY A 254 0.01 11.55 -17.22
CA GLY A 254 1.30 11.70 -16.56
C GLY A 254 2.45 10.89 -17.17
N ARG A 255 2.24 10.28 -18.34
CA ARG A 255 3.29 9.64 -19.14
C ARG A 255 3.28 10.19 -20.56
N GLU A 256 4.45 10.10 -21.18
CA GLU A 256 4.64 10.50 -22.56
C GLU A 256 4.28 9.35 -23.50
N GLY A 257 3.70 9.71 -24.65
CA GLY A 257 3.41 8.78 -25.73
C GLY A 257 2.26 7.81 -25.49
N GLU A 258 1.87 7.18 -26.59
CA GLU A 258 0.92 6.08 -26.61
C GLU A 258 1.63 4.77 -26.27
N GLN A 259 0.93 3.89 -25.56
CA GLN A 259 1.45 2.66 -24.98
C GLN A 259 0.48 1.52 -25.25
N THR A 260 0.97 0.29 -25.19
CA THR A 260 0.07 -0.87 -25.11
C THR A 260 -0.71 -0.82 -23.80
N LEU A 261 -1.90 -1.43 -23.76
CA LEU A 261 -2.75 -1.39 -22.57
C LEU A 261 -2.01 -1.91 -21.31
N SER A 262 -1.22 -2.98 -21.45
CA SER A 262 -0.44 -3.51 -20.33
C SER A 262 0.59 -2.51 -19.81
N ALA A 263 1.39 -1.91 -20.71
CA ALA A 263 2.41 -0.94 -20.33
C ALA A 263 1.80 0.33 -19.72
N ALA A 264 0.67 0.79 -20.26
CA ALA A 264 -0.07 1.93 -19.75
C ALA A 264 -0.61 1.69 -18.33
N LEU A 265 -0.95 0.45 -17.97
CA LEU A 265 -1.45 0.06 -16.65
C LEU A 265 -0.35 -0.25 -15.63
N ASP A 266 0.84 -0.68 -16.08
CA ASP A 266 1.96 -1.00 -15.21
C ASP A 266 2.58 0.26 -14.56
N ASN A 267 3.14 0.12 -13.35
CA ASN A 267 3.87 1.18 -12.63
C ASN A 267 5.33 0.74 -12.40
N PRO A 268 6.22 0.86 -13.40
CA PRO A 268 7.61 0.39 -13.29
C PRO A 268 8.42 1.16 -12.23
N ASP A 269 8.03 2.40 -11.94
CA ASP A 269 8.57 3.25 -10.88
C ASP A 269 7.79 3.16 -9.56
N GLY A 270 6.86 2.21 -9.44
CA GLY A 270 5.99 2.01 -8.27
C GLY A 270 6.57 1.15 -7.14
N ASP A 271 5.68 0.46 -6.43
CA ASP A 271 5.98 -0.39 -5.26
C ASP A 271 7.09 -1.44 -5.47
N VAL A 272 7.20 -2.00 -6.69
CA VAL A 272 8.25 -2.98 -7.01
C VAL A 272 9.64 -2.33 -6.99
N LEU A 273 9.76 -1.12 -7.56
CA LEU A 273 10.99 -0.35 -7.47
C LEU A 273 11.25 0.10 -6.04
N TYR A 274 10.21 0.55 -5.32
CA TYR A 274 10.32 0.95 -3.92
C TYR A 274 10.94 -0.16 -3.06
N ARG A 275 10.39 -1.37 -3.10
CA ARG A 275 10.89 -2.50 -2.29
C ARG A 275 12.37 -2.80 -2.56
N ARG A 276 12.79 -2.76 -3.82
CA ARG A 276 14.18 -2.98 -4.23
C ARG A 276 15.11 -1.86 -3.73
N GLN A 277 14.72 -0.59 -3.87
CA GLN A 277 15.51 0.55 -3.40
C GLN A 277 15.56 0.61 -1.87
N ALA A 278 14.46 0.33 -1.18
CA ALA A 278 14.38 0.27 0.27
C ALA A 278 15.27 -0.83 0.84
N ALA A 279 15.25 -2.04 0.25
CA ALA A 279 16.12 -3.14 0.68
C ALA A 279 17.61 -2.80 0.50
N ARG A 280 17.97 -2.12 -0.59
CA ARG A 280 19.33 -1.62 -0.79
C ARG A 280 19.72 -0.57 0.25
N ALA A 281 18.88 0.43 0.47
CA ALA A 281 19.13 1.48 1.44
C ALA A 281 19.28 0.93 2.87
N GLU A 282 18.46 -0.06 3.24
CA GLU A 282 18.55 -0.75 4.53
C GLU A 282 19.85 -1.57 4.65
N ALA A 283 20.27 -2.25 3.57
CA ALA A 283 21.53 -2.99 3.55
C ALA A 283 22.75 -2.04 3.70
N GLU A 284 22.75 -0.91 3.00
CA GLU A 284 23.79 0.13 3.11
C GLU A 284 23.81 0.75 4.52
N GLU A 285 22.65 1.02 5.12
CA GLU A 285 22.55 1.50 6.49
C GLU A 285 23.06 0.46 7.50
N LYS A 286 22.68 -0.82 7.36
CA LYS A 286 23.19 -1.91 8.19
C LYS A 286 24.71 -2.05 8.07
N GLN A 287 25.27 -1.95 6.87
CA GLN A 287 26.72 -1.96 6.66
C GLN A 287 27.40 -0.77 7.34
N ARG A 288 26.84 0.44 7.21
CA ARG A 288 27.35 1.64 7.87
C ARG A 288 27.32 1.48 9.39
N GLN A 289 26.21 1.04 9.96
CA GLN A 289 26.08 0.79 11.40
C GLN A 289 27.05 -0.29 11.88
N ALA A 290 27.26 -1.36 11.12
CA ALA A 290 28.24 -2.40 11.43
C ALA A 290 29.67 -1.87 11.38
N ALA A 291 30.02 -1.04 10.40
CA ALA A 291 31.34 -0.40 10.30
C ALA A 291 31.56 0.62 11.43
N GLU A 292 30.57 1.45 11.76
CA GLU A 292 30.62 2.37 12.89
C GLU A 292 30.74 1.65 14.22
N ARG A 293 30.02 0.52 14.38
CA ARG A 293 30.19 -0.40 15.50
C ARG A 293 31.64 -0.89 15.50
N GLU A 294 32.12 -1.55 14.47
CA GLU A 294 33.50 -2.08 14.42
C GLU A 294 34.58 -1.01 14.70
N ALA A 295 34.39 0.22 14.22
CA ALA A 295 35.30 1.35 14.49
C ALA A 295 35.31 1.76 15.97
N ARG A 296 34.21 1.56 16.70
CA ARG A 296 34.07 1.79 18.15
C ARG A 296 34.44 0.59 19.00
N ARG A 297 34.91 -0.52 18.41
CA ARG A 297 35.24 -1.74 19.14
C ARG A 297 36.35 -1.45 20.17
N PRO A 298 36.10 -1.69 21.48
CA PRO A 298 37.11 -1.49 22.51
C PRO A 298 38.33 -2.39 22.32
N VAL A 299 39.47 -1.87 22.73
CA VAL A 299 40.74 -2.62 22.81
C VAL A 299 41.10 -2.85 24.26
N CYS A 300 41.65 -4.03 24.55
CA CYS A 300 42.14 -4.38 25.87
C CYS A 300 43.32 -3.50 26.25
N LYS A 301 43.25 -2.82 27.40
CA LYS A 301 44.36 -1.99 27.89
C LYS A 301 45.62 -2.78 28.24
N ARG A 302 45.51 -4.10 28.44
CA ARG A 302 46.63 -4.95 28.88
C ARG A 302 47.36 -5.61 27.73
N CYS A 303 46.63 -6.25 26.81
CA CYS A 303 47.23 -6.98 25.70
C CYS A 303 47.05 -6.29 24.33
N GLY A 304 46.33 -5.16 24.27
CA GLY A 304 46.08 -4.42 23.03
C GLY A 304 45.07 -5.08 22.06
N ALA A 305 44.64 -6.31 22.33
CA ALA A 305 43.70 -7.01 21.47
C ALA A 305 42.30 -6.38 21.49
N LYS A 306 41.68 -6.30 20.31
CA LYS A 306 40.25 -5.94 20.16
C LYS A 306 39.37 -6.92 20.92
N PHE A 307 38.29 -6.42 21.53
CA PHE A 307 37.32 -7.27 22.22
C PHE A 307 36.58 -8.16 21.23
N THR A 308 36.28 -9.40 21.63
CA THR A 308 35.31 -10.24 20.91
C THR A 308 33.91 -9.62 20.98
N ASP A 309 33.01 -10.01 20.06
CA ASP A 309 31.62 -9.52 20.10
C ASP A 309 30.94 -9.84 21.43
N GLU A 310 31.12 -11.05 21.94
CA GLU A 310 30.56 -11.48 23.23
C GLU A 310 31.07 -10.63 24.40
N ARG A 311 32.39 -10.41 24.48
CA ARG A 311 32.98 -9.58 25.54
C ARG A 311 32.48 -8.14 25.43
N TRP A 312 32.41 -7.62 24.22
CA TRP A 312 31.95 -6.26 24.01
C TRP A 312 30.48 -6.10 24.40
N GLU A 313 29.61 -7.03 24.02
CA GLU A 313 28.20 -7.05 24.43
C GLU A 313 28.04 -7.10 25.96
N GLN A 314 28.82 -7.93 26.65
CA GLN A 314 28.82 -7.99 28.12
C GLN A 314 29.16 -6.64 28.77
N THR A 315 30.04 -5.84 28.16
CA THR A 315 30.42 -4.52 28.70
C THR A 315 29.40 -3.41 28.44
N ILE A 316 28.57 -3.52 27.41
CA ILE A 316 27.57 -2.48 27.04
C ILE A 316 26.14 -2.81 27.48
N ALA A 317 25.84 -4.08 27.77
CA ALA A 317 24.51 -4.50 28.22
C ALA A 317 24.16 -3.89 29.58
N ARG A 318 22.96 -3.29 29.70
CA ARG A 318 22.42 -2.81 30.98
C ARG A 318 22.29 -3.97 31.96
N GLY A 319 23.10 -3.98 33.02
CA GLY A 319 23.21 -5.06 34.00
C GLY A 319 24.37 -6.06 33.75
N GLY A 320 24.87 -6.14 32.51
CA GLY A 320 26.05 -6.93 32.14
C GLY A 320 27.35 -6.29 32.60
N ALA A 321 27.44 -4.95 32.55
CA ALA A 321 28.62 -4.19 32.99
C ALA A 321 29.01 -4.48 34.46
N TRP A 322 28.03 -4.75 35.33
CA TRP A 322 28.26 -5.10 36.74
C TRP A 322 28.76 -6.54 36.94
N LYS A 323 28.44 -7.44 35.99
CA LYS A 323 28.90 -8.85 35.99
C LYS A 323 30.20 -9.05 35.20
N ALA A 324 30.55 -8.12 34.32
CA ALA A 324 31.69 -8.21 33.42
C ALA A 324 33.06 -7.99 34.10
N GLY A 325 33.09 -7.65 35.39
CA GLY A 325 34.31 -7.28 36.12
C GLY A 325 34.95 -6.02 35.53
N ASP A 326 36.29 -6.00 35.34
CA ASP A 326 36.99 -4.85 34.75
C ASP A 326 36.56 -4.63 33.29
N PRO A 327 35.82 -3.55 32.97
CA PRO A 327 35.31 -3.30 31.62
C PRO A 327 36.41 -2.96 30.61
N SER A 328 37.66 -2.76 31.07
CA SER A 328 38.81 -2.43 30.22
C SER A 328 39.70 -3.62 29.82
N ALA A 329 39.41 -4.81 30.37
CA ALA A 329 40.12 -6.05 30.04
C ALA A 329 39.31 -6.95 29.09
N CYS A 330 40.00 -7.63 28.15
CA CYS A 330 39.39 -8.68 27.34
C CYS A 330 39.05 -9.91 28.20
N ALA A 331 38.28 -10.85 27.64
CA ALA A 331 37.80 -12.03 28.37
C ALA A 331 38.94 -12.88 28.97
N SER A 332 40.02 -13.11 28.23
CA SER A 332 41.18 -13.86 28.73
C SER A 332 41.90 -13.12 29.86
N CYS A 333 42.26 -11.85 29.66
CA CYS A 333 42.92 -11.06 30.71
C CYS A 333 42.04 -10.90 31.97
N HIS A 334 40.72 -10.85 31.81
CA HIS A 334 39.79 -10.84 32.94
C HIS A 334 39.79 -12.18 33.68
N ALA A 335 39.74 -13.30 32.97
CA ALA A 335 39.85 -14.63 33.58
C ALA A 335 41.17 -14.81 34.34
N ASP A 336 42.29 -14.34 33.77
CA ASP A 336 43.59 -14.34 34.43
C ASP A 336 43.60 -13.49 35.70
N ASP A 337 42.88 -12.36 35.72
CA ASP A 337 42.73 -11.52 36.92
C ASP A 337 41.91 -12.20 38.01
N VAL A 338 40.82 -12.86 37.63
CA VAL A 338 40.01 -13.64 38.57
C VAL A 338 40.85 -14.78 39.14
N ALA A 339 41.53 -15.56 38.30
CA ALA A 339 42.38 -16.67 38.73
C ALA A 339 43.52 -16.21 39.66
N ARG A 340 44.17 -15.08 39.36
CA ARG A 340 45.19 -14.50 40.25
C ARG A 340 44.63 -14.07 41.60
N LYS A 341 43.45 -13.44 41.61
CA LYS A 341 42.78 -13.02 42.86
C LYS A 341 42.37 -14.22 43.70
N GLU A 342 41.83 -15.26 43.08
CA GLU A 342 41.45 -16.51 43.75
C GLU A 342 42.68 -17.23 44.32
N ALA A 343 43.76 -17.36 43.55
CA ALA A 343 45.01 -17.94 44.02
C ALA A 343 45.62 -17.15 45.19
N ALA A 344 45.60 -15.81 45.14
CA ALA A 344 46.06 -14.96 46.23
C ALA A 344 45.18 -15.08 47.48
N ALA A 345 43.86 -15.15 47.31
CA ALA A 345 42.93 -15.36 48.42
C ALA A 345 43.12 -16.74 49.08
N GLU A 346 43.35 -17.78 48.29
CA GLU A 346 43.62 -19.12 48.80
C GLU A 346 44.97 -19.18 49.54
N ALA A 347 46.02 -18.56 48.98
CA ALA A 347 47.30 -18.42 49.67
C ALA A 347 47.17 -17.66 51.01
N ALA A 348 46.37 -16.59 51.06
CA ALA A 348 46.10 -15.85 52.29
C ALA A 348 45.32 -16.69 53.32
N ARG A 349 44.38 -17.54 52.88
CA ARG A 349 43.68 -18.49 53.77
C ARG A 349 44.62 -19.54 54.35
N LEU A 350 45.52 -20.08 53.53
CA LEU A 350 46.52 -21.05 53.98
C LEU A 350 47.51 -20.41 54.97
N GLN A 351 47.93 -19.16 54.75
CA GLN A 351 48.76 -18.41 55.70
C GLN A 351 48.02 -18.12 57.01
N ALA A 352 46.74 -17.76 56.96
CA ALA A 352 45.93 -17.54 58.16
C ALA A 352 45.60 -18.84 58.93
N ALA A 353 45.69 -19.99 58.27
CA ALA A 353 45.51 -21.31 58.87
C ALA A 353 46.82 -21.94 59.38
N ALA A 354 47.98 -21.30 59.17
CA ALA A 354 49.24 -21.74 59.75
C ALA A 354 49.23 -21.47 61.27
N PRO A 355 49.50 -22.48 62.12
CA PRO A 355 49.54 -22.29 63.57
C PRO A 355 50.66 -21.30 63.94
N PRO A 356 50.48 -20.45 64.97
CA PRO A 356 51.53 -19.56 65.44
C PRO A 356 52.76 -20.37 65.86
N GLU A 357 53.95 -19.88 65.54
CA GLU A 357 55.19 -20.48 66.02
C GLU A 357 55.19 -20.53 67.56
N PRO A 358 55.73 -21.60 68.18
CA PRO A 358 55.77 -21.70 69.63
C PRO A 358 56.68 -20.60 70.20
N GLU A 359 56.09 -19.68 70.96
CA GLU A 359 56.82 -18.74 71.79
C GLU A 359 57.56 -19.51 72.89
N ASP A 360 58.89 -19.43 72.87
CA ASP A 360 59.74 -19.84 73.98
C ASP A 360 59.46 -18.93 75.19
N ASN A 361 59.19 -19.62 76.28
CA ASN A 361 58.67 -19.16 77.56
C ASN A 361 59.74 -18.41 78.38
N HIS A 362 59.38 -17.35 79.12
CA HIS A 362 59.83 -17.11 80.51
C HIS A 362 59.15 -15.88 81.16
N ASP A 363 58.30 -16.20 82.16
CA ASP A 363 58.27 -15.64 83.53
C ASP A 363 58.01 -14.14 83.78
N GLN A 364 56.79 -13.79 84.23
CA GLN A 364 56.40 -13.57 85.65
C GLN A 364 55.09 -12.74 85.79
N GLU A 365 54.11 -13.35 86.48
CA GLU A 365 52.90 -12.76 87.07
C GLU A 365 53.20 -12.02 88.41
N PRO A 366 52.24 -11.42 89.18
CA PRO A 366 50.79 -11.27 88.98
C PRO A 366 50.19 -9.88 89.40
N GLY A 367 48.92 -9.61 89.03
CA GLY A 367 48.23 -8.41 89.54
C GLY A 367 46.75 -8.16 89.21
N LYS A 368 45.84 -9.06 89.61
CA LYS A 368 44.43 -8.81 90.04
C LYS A 368 43.31 -8.43 89.03
N SER A 369 42.47 -9.45 88.78
CA SER A 369 41.00 -9.53 88.99
C SER A 369 39.96 -8.67 88.20
N ARG A 370 39.43 -9.31 87.14
CA ARG A 370 38.01 -9.62 86.77
C ARG A 370 36.80 -8.86 87.36
N ARG A 371 35.86 -8.48 86.48
CA ARG A 371 34.42 -8.90 86.32
C ARG A 371 33.75 -7.97 85.26
N GLY A 372 33.20 -8.44 84.12
CA GLY A 372 31.90 -9.12 83.91
C GLY A 372 30.75 -8.07 83.92
N LEU A 373 29.76 -7.97 83.01
CA LEU A 373 29.02 -8.93 82.19
C LEU A 373 27.90 -8.21 81.38
N PHE A 374 27.42 -8.85 80.30
CA PHE A 374 26.03 -8.87 79.73
C PHE A 374 25.46 -7.66 78.93
N ARG A 375 25.08 -7.88 77.64
CA ARG A 375 23.73 -8.21 77.06
C ARG A 375 22.71 -7.04 77.19
N ARG A 376 21.84 -6.67 76.25
CA ARG A 376 21.02 -7.41 75.25
C ARG A 376 20.32 -6.40 74.32
N ARG A 377 19.82 -6.91 73.16
CA ARG A 377 18.81 -6.30 72.27
C ARG A 377 17.52 -5.92 73.02
N THR A 378 16.80 -4.89 72.54
CA THR A 378 15.43 -5.02 71.97
C THR A 378 14.97 -3.75 71.26
N TRP A 379 14.16 -4.00 70.25
CA TRP A 379 13.44 -3.13 69.33
C TRP A 379 12.01 -2.89 69.86
N SER A 380 11.45 -1.70 69.64
CA SER A 380 10.03 -1.29 69.64
C SER A 380 10.03 0.22 69.34
N GLY A 381 9.29 0.85 68.43
CA GLY A 381 8.08 0.48 67.69
C GLY A 381 7.12 1.70 67.72
N CYS A 382 6.47 2.00 66.58
CA CYS A 382 5.45 3.06 66.33
C CYS A 382 5.94 4.51 66.37
N GLY A 383 5.59 5.40 65.43
CA GLY A 383 4.51 5.50 64.43
C GLY A 383 4.30 7.03 64.20
N VAL A 384 3.63 7.62 63.22
CA VAL A 384 2.74 7.26 62.12
C VAL A 384 2.70 8.52 61.19
N ARG A 385 2.61 8.28 59.88
CA ARG A 385 2.01 9.04 58.74
C ARG A 385 1.61 10.51 58.89
N SER A 386 1.82 11.28 57.80
CA SER A 386 0.74 11.56 56.83
C SER A 386 1.27 12.09 55.50
N GLN A 387 0.66 11.60 54.42
CA GLN A 387 0.71 12.13 53.07
C GLN A 387 -0.38 13.21 52.93
N ASP A 388 -0.08 14.25 52.15
CA ASP A 388 -0.80 14.61 50.92
C ASP A 388 0.24 14.94 49.84
#